data_AF-A0AAD1QY39-F1
#
_entry.id   AF-A0AAD1QY39-F1
#
_cell.length_a   1.000
_cell.length_b   1.000
_cell.length_c   1.000
_cell.angle_alpha   90.00
_cell.angle_beta   90.00
_cell.angle_gamma   90.00
#
_symmetry.space_group_name_H-M   'P 1'
#
loop_
_entity.id
_entity.type
_entity.pdbx_description
1 polymer ?
#
loop_
_entity_poly.entity_id
_entity_poly.type
_entity_poly.pdbx_seq_one_letter_code
_entity_poly.pdbx_strand_id
1 'polypeptide(L)'
;QRSKRDICWESRGTRVLSRAYGSEGTWNPYFWAEDPVNPPCALEGTGDPSYGTWDTWNLNYRSEDTVNPSYGSEDTVNPSYRSENTGNPFYGSEDTVNPSHGSEDTVNPSHGSEDTVNLSYGTWGTGNLTYGSENTVNQSYGTWDRGNPTYGSEQGGHPMCQRAQ
;
A
#
# COMPACT_ATOMS: atom_id res chain seq x y z
N GLN A 1 19.31 -18.77 -21.27
CA GLN A 1 17.95 -18.26 -21.55
C GLN A 1 16.92 -19.24 -21.00
N ARG A 2 16.33 -18.94 -19.84
CA ARG A 2 15.12 -19.60 -19.36
C ARG A 2 14.30 -18.49 -18.70
N SER A 3 13.36 -17.93 -19.47
CA SER A 3 12.38 -16.97 -18.97
C SER A 3 11.60 -17.68 -17.86
N LYS A 4 11.76 -17.20 -16.62
CA LYS A 4 10.89 -17.59 -15.51
C LYS A 4 9.55 -16.93 -15.79
N ARG A 5 8.58 -17.75 -16.17
CA ARG A 5 7.20 -17.34 -16.43
C ARG A 5 6.44 -17.55 -15.13
N ASP A 6 6.31 -16.50 -14.33
CA ASP A 6 5.41 -16.52 -13.19
C ASP A 6 4.03 -16.10 -13.71
N ILE A 7 3.18 -17.10 -13.92
CA ILE A 7 1.79 -16.95 -14.36
C ILE A 7 0.95 -16.69 -13.11
N CYS A 8 0.38 -15.49 -12.99
CA CYS A 8 -0.65 -15.22 -11.98
C CYS A 8 -1.99 -15.81 -12.45
N TRP A 9 -2.41 -16.96 -11.89
CA TRP A 9 -3.80 -17.43 -11.97
C TRP A 9 -4.24 -18.13 -10.67
N GLU A 10 -5.42 -17.68 -10.22
CA GLU A 10 -6.51 -18.36 -9.48
C GLU A 10 -6.24 -18.98 -8.09
N SER A 11 -6.90 -18.41 -7.06
CA SER A 11 -7.43 -19.21 -5.96
C SER A 11 -8.93 -19.43 -6.19
N ARG A 12 -9.32 -20.69 -6.10
CA ARG A 12 -10.63 -21.25 -6.48
C ARG A 12 -11.80 -20.50 -5.80
N GLY A 13 -12.64 -19.84 -6.57
CA GLY A 13 -13.95 -19.35 -6.12
C GLY A 13 -14.45 -18.08 -6.81
N THR A 14 -13.55 -17.14 -7.10
CA THR A 14 -13.92 -15.77 -7.49
C THR A 14 -13.17 -15.35 -8.76
N ARG A 15 -13.90 -14.72 -9.70
CA ARG A 15 -13.37 -14.33 -11.01
C ARG A 15 -12.47 -13.10 -10.88
N VAL A 16 -11.20 -13.29 -10.59
CA VAL A 16 -10.19 -12.22 -10.75
C VAL A 16 -9.93 -12.02 -12.25
N LEU A 17 -10.56 -11.02 -12.86
CA LEU A 17 -10.36 -10.65 -14.27
C LEU A 17 -9.11 -9.77 -14.43
N SER A 18 -7.91 -10.34 -14.32
CA SER A 18 -6.70 -9.57 -14.60
C SER A 18 -5.62 -10.38 -15.31
N ARG A 19 -5.21 -9.90 -16.49
CA ARG A 19 -4.05 -10.40 -17.23
C ARG A 19 -2.85 -9.51 -16.90
N ALA A 20 -2.06 -9.88 -15.90
CA ALA A 20 -0.75 -9.26 -15.65
C ALA A 20 0.33 -9.98 -16.48
N TYR A 21 1.27 -9.22 -17.06
CA TYR A 21 2.15 -9.67 -18.15
C TYR A 21 3.65 -9.68 -17.79
N GLY A 22 4.07 -10.19 -16.62
CA GLY A 22 5.48 -10.56 -16.39
C GLY A 22 6.24 -9.77 -15.34
N SER A 23 7.49 -10.16 -15.10
CA SER A 23 8.32 -9.80 -13.95
C SER A 23 9.02 -8.44 -14.03
N GLU A 24 8.87 -7.68 -15.12
CA GLU A 24 9.35 -6.30 -15.25
C GLU A 24 8.43 -5.61 -16.27
N GLY A 25 7.74 -4.54 -15.88
CA GLY A 25 6.84 -3.84 -16.82
C GLY A 25 5.81 -2.92 -16.17
N THR A 26 4.95 -2.34 -17.01
CA THR A 26 3.84 -1.47 -16.58
C THR A 26 2.54 -2.26 -16.43
N TRP A 27 1.89 -2.19 -15.27
CA TRP A 27 0.67 -2.93 -14.95
C TRP A 27 -0.44 -2.02 -14.42
N ASN A 28 -1.65 -2.13 -14.93
CA ASN A 28 -2.82 -1.46 -14.34
C ASN A 28 -4.01 -2.45 -14.30
N PRO A 29 -3.95 -3.47 -13.43
CA PRO A 29 -5.05 -4.39 -13.24
C PRO A 29 -6.17 -3.74 -12.41
N TYR A 30 -7.41 -4.13 -12.72
CA TYR A 30 -8.57 -3.83 -11.88
C TYR A 30 -9.01 -5.11 -11.17
N PHE A 31 -8.98 -5.10 -9.85
CA PHE A 31 -9.39 -6.20 -9.00
C PHE A 31 -10.72 -5.85 -8.35
N TRP A 32 -11.71 -6.70 -8.56
CA TRP A 32 -12.96 -6.69 -7.82
C TRP A 32 -13.11 -8.09 -7.23
N ALA A 33 -13.32 -8.18 -5.93
CA ALA A 33 -13.59 -9.45 -5.31
C ALA A 33 -14.81 -9.33 -4.38
N GLU A 34 -15.44 -10.46 -4.13
CA GLU A 34 -16.53 -10.60 -3.16
C GLU A 34 -16.04 -11.34 -1.91
N ASP A 35 -14.73 -11.58 -1.82
CA ASP A 35 -14.02 -12.40 -0.83
C ASP A 35 -12.56 -11.90 -0.71
N PRO A 36 -11.89 -12.05 0.45
CA PRO A 36 -10.52 -11.57 0.65
C PRO A 36 -9.55 -12.14 -0.39
N VAL A 37 -9.05 -11.29 -1.28
CA VAL A 37 -8.07 -11.67 -2.30
C VAL A 37 -6.67 -11.32 -1.83
N ASN A 38 -5.83 -12.34 -1.74
CA ASN A 38 -4.38 -12.18 -1.66
C ASN A 38 -3.85 -12.33 -3.10
N PRO A 39 -3.82 -11.25 -3.90
CA PRO A 39 -3.36 -11.38 -5.27
C PRO A 39 -1.89 -11.83 -5.18
N PRO A 40 -1.51 -12.94 -5.85
CA PRO A 40 -0.21 -13.58 -5.64
C PRO A 40 0.96 -12.76 -6.20
N CYS A 41 0.70 -11.53 -6.64
CA CYS A 41 1.65 -10.70 -7.31
C CYS A 41 2.62 -10.10 -6.30
N ALA A 42 3.79 -10.73 -6.21
CA ALA A 42 5.02 -9.95 -6.23
C ALA A 42 4.96 -9.10 -7.50
N LEU A 43 4.44 -7.88 -7.37
CA LEU A 43 4.49 -6.90 -8.43
C LEU A 43 5.97 -6.49 -8.51
N GLU A 44 6.53 -6.59 -9.71
CA GLU A 44 7.85 -6.05 -10.02
C GLU A 44 7.63 -5.08 -11.19
N GLY A 45 8.06 -3.83 -11.02
CA GLY A 45 7.96 -2.77 -12.01
C GLY A 45 7.03 -1.63 -11.64
N THR A 46 6.39 -1.03 -12.66
CA THR A 46 5.57 0.17 -12.51
C THR A 46 4.10 -0.18 -12.60
N GLY A 47 3.24 0.35 -11.75
CA GLY A 47 1.82 0.07 -11.95
C GLY A 47 0.84 0.81 -11.05
N ASP A 48 -0.37 0.98 -11.56
CA ASP A 48 -1.45 1.71 -10.90
C ASP A 48 -2.65 0.77 -10.69
N PRO A 49 -2.53 -0.33 -9.93
CA PRO A 49 -3.62 -1.27 -9.75
C PRO A 49 -4.78 -0.62 -9.00
N SER A 50 -6.01 -0.95 -9.37
CA SER A 50 -7.20 -0.53 -8.65
C SER A 50 -7.87 -1.75 -8.02
N TYR A 51 -8.19 -1.62 -6.75
CA TYR A 51 -8.82 -2.64 -5.92
C TYR A 51 -10.24 -2.20 -5.57
N GLY A 52 -11.11 -3.17 -5.36
CA GLY A 52 -12.52 -2.97 -5.05
C GLY A 52 -12.73 -2.42 -3.63
N THR A 53 -13.93 -2.59 -3.13
CA THR A 53 -14.38 -2.15 -1.80
C THR A 53 -14.71 -3.38 -0.97
N TRP A 54 -14.72 -3.27 0.36
CA TRP A 54 -15.13 -4.36 1.28
C TRP A 54 -14.23 -5.60 1.26
N ASP A 55 -12.97 -5.45 0.90
CA ASP A 55 -12.05 -6.55 0.70
C ASP A 55 -10.86 -6.53 1.69
N THR A 56 -10.11 -7.62 1.71
CA THR A 56 -8.82 -7.67 2.42
C THR A 56 -7.69 -7.93 1.44
N TRP A 57 -6.73 -7.00 1.39
CA TRP A 57 -5.60 -7.03 0.48
C TRP A 57 -4.28 -7.18 1.23
N ASN A 58 -3.57 -8.28 1.00
CA ASN A 58 -2.20 -8.46 1.47
C ASN A 58 -1.26 -8.37 0.27
N LEU A 59 -0.39 -7.37 0.24
CA LEU A 59 0.42 -7.05 -0.94
C LEU A 59 1.90 -7.01 -0.58
N ASN A 60 2.74 -7.45 -1.52
CA ASN A 60 4.18 -7.47 -1.33
C ASN A 60 4.86 -6.94 -2.59
N TYR A 61 5.32 -5.70 -2.51
CA TYR A 61 6.10 -5.02 -3.54
C TYR A 61 7.57 -5.29 -3.28
N ARG A 62 8.28 -5.67 -4.34
CA ARG A 62 9.71 -5.98 -4.28
C ARG A 62 10.52 -4.73 -4.57
N SER A 63 11.85 -4.85 -4.53
CA SER A 63 12.74 -3.70 -4.66
C SER A 63 12.63 -3.01 -6.01
N GLU A 64 12.81 -1.69 -6.00
CA GLU A 64 12.80 -0.79 -7.16
C GLU A 64 11.43 -0.65 -7.86
N ASP A 65 10.33 -0.89 -7.13
CA ASP A 65 8.98 -0.72 -7.67
C ASP A 65 8.52 0.75 -7.69
N THR A 66 7.70 1.10 -8.69
CA THR A 66 6.98 2.38 -8.74
C THR A 66 5.49 2.15 -8.85
N VAL A 67 4.74 2.28 -7.75
CA VAL A 67 3.33 1.86 -7.72
C VAL A 67 2.39 2.91 -7.15
N ASN A 68 1.25 3.13 -7.81
CA ASN A 68 0.19 4.03 -7.33
C ASN A 68 -1.15 3.27 -7.22
N PRO A 69 -1.27 2.35 -6.26
CA PRO A 69 -2.51 1.58 -6.11
C PRO A 69 -3.65 2.46 -5.59
N SER A 70 -4.88 2.18 -6.02
CA SER A 70 -6.10 2.77 -5.46
C SER A 70 -6.94 1.67 -4.83
N TYR A 71 -7.32 1.85 -3.57
CA TYR A 71 -8.24 0.97 -2.84
C TYR A 71 -9.60 1.66 -2.71
N GLY A 72 -10.66 0.85 -2.65
CA GLY A 72 -12.01 1.33 -2.41
C GLY A 72 -12.20 1.71 -0.94
N SER A 73 -13.46 1.85 -0.54
CA SER A 73 -13.85 2.01 0.86
C SER A 73 -14.00 0.69 1.58
N GLU A 74 -13.93 0.74 2.91
CA GLU A 74 -14.20 -0.35 3.84
C GLU A 74 -13.27 -1.56 3.64
N ASP A 75 -12.03 -1.29 3.18
CA ASP A 75 -11.01 -2.29 2.93
C ASP A 75 -10.09 -2.50 4.14
N THR A 76 -9.54 -3.70 4.25
CA THR A 76 -8.37 -3.97 5.10
C THR A 76 -7.13 -4.18 4.23
N VAL A 77 -6.16 -3.27 4.29
CA VAL A 77 -5.00 -3.29 3.39
C VAL A 77 -3.70 -3.39 4.16
N ASN A 78 -2.90 -4.42 3.85
CA ASN A 78 -1.60 -4.68 4.46
C ASN A 78 -0.52 -4.79 3.37
N PRO A 79 0.01 -3.66 2.88
CA PRO A 79 1.06 -3.64 1.89
C PRO A 79 2.44 -3.67 2.58
N SER A 80 3.32 -4.50 2.04
CA SER A 80 4.75 -4.50 2.38
C SER A 80 5.54 -4.02 1.17
N TYR A 81 6.32 -2.97 1.37
CA TYR A 81 7.27 -2.45 0.38
C TYR A 81 8.68 -2.83 0.84
N ARG A 82 9.47 -3.39 -0.09
CA ARG A 82 10.88 -3.72 0.15
C ARG A 82 11.76 -2.66 -0.50
N SER A 83 13.00 -2.58 -0.03
CA SER A 83 14.03 -1.61 -0.39
C SER A 83 13.84 -0.85 -1.71
N GLU A 84 13.96 0.48 -1.66
CA GLU A 84 14.01 1.40 -2.81
C GLU A 84 12.69 1.53 -3.60
N ASN A 85 11.54 1.46 -2.91
CA ASN A 85 10.24 1.59 -3.57
C ASN A 85 9.72 3.02 -3.57
N THR A 86 9.08 3.40 -4.66
CA THR A 86 8.36 4.67 -4.78
C THR A 86 6.88 4.42 -4.98
N GLY A 87 6.01 5.17 -4.31
CA GLY A 87 4.58 5.02 -4.56
C GLY A 87 3.68 6.09 -3.97
N ASN A 88 2.51 6.27 -4.58
CA ASN A 88 1.47 7.19 -4.11
C ASN A 88 0.13 6.44 -3.98
N PRO A 89 -0.02 5.59 -2.95
CA PRO A 89 -1.26 4.84 -2.77
C PRO A 89 -2.41 5.76 -2.34
N PHE A 90 -3.61 5.49 -2.86
CA PHE A 90 -4.86 6.11 -2.41
C PHE A 90 -5.74 5.07 -1.71
N TYR A 91 -6.22 5.41 -0.52
CA TYR A 91 -7.15 4.63 0.29
C TYR A 91 -8.48 5.38 0.38
N GLY A 92 -9.58 4.64 0.32
CA GLY A 92 -10.94 5.18 0.37
C GLY A 92 -11.30 5.63 1.77
N SER A 93 -12.58 5.52 2.11
CA SER A 93 -13.05 5.82 3.47
C SER A 93 -13.26 4.53 4.27
N GLU A 94 -13.19 4.64 5.59
CA GLU A 94 -13.42 3.54 6.53
C GLU A 94 -12.43 2.37 6.36
N ASP A 95 -11.23 2.65 5.84
CA ASP A 95 -10.21 1.65 5.59
C ASP A 95 -9.37 1.37 6.84
N THR A 96 -8.95 0.11 7.00
CA THR A 96 -7.90 -0.28 7.94
C THR A 96 -6.61 -0.56 7.20
N VAL A 97 -5.60 0.28 7.39
CA VAL A 97 -4.36 0.27 6.58
C VAL A 97 -3.14 0.03 7.46
N ASN A 98 -2.41 -1.06 7.22
CA ASN A 98 -1.21 -1.44 7.98
C ASN A 98 0.05 -1.59 7.09
N PRO A 99 0.58 -0.48 6.53
CA PRO A 99 1.75 -0.49 5.66
C PRO A 99 3.06 -0.71 6.42
N SER A 100 3.93 -1.52 5.82
CA SER A 100 5.33 -1.68 6.23
C SER A 100 6.26 -1.32 5.09
N HIS A 101 7.12 -0.34 5.32
CA HIS A 101 8.13 0.11 4.37
C HIS A 101 9.52 -0.36 4.79
N GLY A 102 10.31 -0.75 3.79
CA GLY A 102 11.69 -1.16 3.93
C GLY A 102 12.62 0.04 4.01
N SER A 103 13.87 -0.18 3.60
CA SER A 103 14.89 0.87 3.57
C SER A 103 14.80 1.70 2.28
N GLU A 104 15.08 2.99 2.36
CA GLU A 104 15.18 3.86 1.16
C GLU A 104 13.87 4.01 0.34
N ASP A 105 12.71 3.78 0.97
CA ASP A 105 11.40 3.92 0.33
C ASP A 105 10.93 5.40 0.32
N THR A 106 10.29 5.82 -0.77
CA THR A 106 9.63 7.13 -0.91
C THR A 106 8.14 6.94 -1.17
N VAL A 107 7.29 7.13 -0.16
CA VAL A 107 5.85 6.84 -0.29
C VAL A 107 5.01 8.02 0.17
N ASN A 108 4.05 8.45 -0.67
CA ASN A 108 3.11 9.52 -0.34
C ASN A 108 1.65 9.01 -0.33
N PRO A 109 1.19 8.35 0.75
CA PRO A 109 -0.19 7.89 0.85
C PRO A 109 -1.18 9.04 0.98
N SER A 110 -2.34 8.86 0.38
CA SER A 110 -3.54 9.65 0.67
C SER A 110 -4.63 8.74 1.21
N HIS A 111 -5.21 9.14 2.33
CA HIS A 111 -6.24 8.44 3.07
C HIS A 111 -7.51 9.27 3.08
N GLY A 112 -8.67 8.63 2.87
CA GLY A 112 -9.97 9.24 2.93
C GLY A 112 -10.37 9.55 4.36
N SER A 113 -11.65 9.41 4.68
CA SER A 113 -12.21 9.71 5.99
C SER A 113 -12.45 8.45 6.81
N GLU A 114 -12.38 8.56 8.13
CA GLU A 114 -12.67 7.50 9.10
C GLU A 114 -11.69 6.29 9.01
N ASP A 115 -10.49 6.51 8.46
CA ASP A 115 -9.52 5.43 8.31
C ASP A 115 -8.75 5.17 9.60
N THR A 116 -8.38 3.90 9.83
CA THR A 116 -7.41 3.50 10.84
C THR A 116 -6.09 3.12 10.18
N VAL A 117 -5.03 3.88 10.46
CA VAL A 117 -3.73 3.71 9.82
C VAL A 117 -2.66 3.38 10.85
N ASN A 118 -1.97 2.25 10.66
CA ASN A 118 -0.80 1.86 11.44
C ASN A 118 0.42 1.71 10.53
N LEU A 119 1.29 2.71 10.55
CA LEU A 119 2.38 2.85 9.60
C LEU A 119 3.72 2.55 10.25
N SER A 120 4.53 1.71 9.61
CA SER A 120 5.90 1.43 10.03
C SER A 120 6.88 1.70 8.90
N TYR A 121 7.79 2.65 9.09
CA TYR A 121 8.95 2.85 8.21
C TYR A 121 10.20 2.14 8.72
N GLY A 122 11.00 1.67 7.77
CA GLY A 122 12.29 1.02 7.98
C GLY A 122 13.40 2.03 8.25
N THR A 123 14.50 1.97 7.51
CA THR A 123 15.61 2.93 7.66
C THR A 123 15.73 3.78 6.41
N TRP A 124 15.79 5.10 6.53
CA TRP A 124 15.87 6.03 5.40
C TRP A 124 14.61 6.09 4.52
N GLY A 125 13.43 5.98 5.12
CA GLY A 125 12.16 6.23 4.44
C GLY A 125 11.79 7.71 4.39
N THR A 126 11.19 8.16 3.29
CA THR A 126 10.55 9.48 3.21
C THR A 126 9.11 9.40 2.75
N GLY A 127 8.26 10.28 3.26
CA GLY A 127 6.87 10.29 2.83
C GLY A 127 6.09 11.53 3.25
N ASN A 128 5.21 11.98 2.36
CA ASN A 128 4.19 12.98 2.67
C ASN A 128 2.85 12.27 2.77
N LEU A 129 2.26 12.29 3.97
CA LEU A 129 1.02 11.58 4.24
C LEU A 129 -0.12 12.59 4.19
N THR A 130 -1.21 12.26 3.52
CA THR A 130 -2.42 13.08 3.55
C THR A 130 -3.56 12.27 4.14
N TYR A 131 -4.25 12.83 5.13
CA TYR A 131 -5.38 12.20 5.81
C TYR A 131 -6.61 13.10 5.70
N GLY A 132 -7.76 12.51 5.39
CA GLY A 132 -9.06 13.16 5.47
C GLY A 132 -9.50 13.42 6.91
N SER A 133 -10.82 13.45 7.11
CA SER A 133 -11.42 13.70 8.42
C SER A 133 -11.59 12.42 9.22
N GLU A 134 -11.49 12.52 10.54
CA GLU A 134 -11.81 11.44 11.49
C GLU A 134 -10.88 10.22 11.44
N ASN A 135 -9.68 10.37 10.85
CA ASN A 135 -8.73 9.27 10.79
C ASN A 135 -8.02 9.07 12.13
N THR A 136 -7.77 7.80 12.45
CA THR A 136 -6.94 7.36 13.56
C THR A 136 -5.59 6.91 13.03
N VAL A 137 -4.51 7.56 13.46
CA VAL A 137 -3.18 7.31 12.89
C VAL A 137 -2.14 6.99 13.96
N ASN A 138 -1.52 5.82 13.84
CA ASN A 138 -0.35 5.40 14.61
C ASN A 138 0.85 5.23 13.67
N GLN A 139 2.00 5.79 14.02
CA GLN A 139 3.17 5.80 13.15
C GLN A 139 4.42 5.47 13.95
N SER A 140 5.26 4.61 13.37
CA SER A 140 6.58 4.26 13.86
C SER A 140 7.60 4.52 12.74
N TYR A 141 8.67 5.20 13.11
CA TYR A 141 9.75 5.58 12.21
C TYR A 141 11.05 4.94 12.71
N GLY A 142 11.82 4.34 11.81
CA GLY A 142 13.18 3.91 12.12
C GLY A 142 14.17 5.05 11.96
N THR A 143 15.45 4.69 11.81
CA THR A 143 16.54 5.67 11.82
C THR A 143 16.60 6.47 10.53
N TRP A 144 16.68 7.80 10.67
CA TRP A 144 16.77 8.79 9.58
C TRP A 144 15.53 8.96 8.69
N ASP A 145 14.39 8.45 9.13
CA ASP A 145 13.14 8.64 8.39
C ASP A 145 12.59 10.06 8.53
N ARG A 146 11.87 10.49 7.50
CA ARG A 146 11.18 11.78 7.49
C ARG A 146 9.76 11.64 6.96
N GLY A 147 8.78 11.78 7.85
CA GLY A 147 7.37 11.94 7.50
C GLY A 147 6.92 13.39 7.60
N ASN A 148 6.09 13.84 6.66
CA ASN A 148 5.40 15.13 6.72
C ASN A 148 3.89 14.90 6.55
N PRO A 149 3.16 14.60 7.64
CA PRO A 149 1.74 14.36 7.57
C PRO A 149 0.94 15.67 7.50
N THR A 150 -0.06 15.67 6.64
CA THR A 150 -1.09 16.69 6.48
C THR A 150 -2.42 16.07 6.86
N TYR A 151 -3.13 16.71 7.79
CA TYR A 151 -4.40 16.21 8.32
C TYR A 151 -5.55 17.15 7.93
N GLY A 152 -6.71 16.58 7.62
CA GLY A 152 -7.97 17.29 7.48
C GLY A 152 -8.51 17.79 8.82
N SER A 153 -9.83 17.90 8.98
CA SER A 153 -10.48 18.28 10.24
C SER A 153 -10.78 17.07 11.13
N GLU A 154 -10.58 17.19 12.44
CA GLU A 154 -10.85 16.21 13.51
C GLU A 154 -10.09 14.87 13.39
N GLN A 155 -9.09 14.64 14.25
CA GLN A 155 -8.20 13.47 14.17
C GLN A 155 -8.03 12.81 15.54
N GLY A 156 -8.19 11.49 15.58
CA GLY A 156 -8.05 10.68 16.77
C GLY A 156 -6.73 9.91 16.78
N GLY A 157 -5.63 10.51 17.23
CA GLY A 157 -4.36 9.78 17.33
C GLY A 157 -3.17 10.71 17.29
N HIS A 158 -2.30 10.61 18.29
CA HIS A 158 -1.09 11.40 18.34
C HIS A 158 0.04 10.65 17.63
N PRO A 159 0.83 11.29 16.75
CA PRO A 159 2.06 10.69 16.26
C PRO A 159 3.01 10.49 17.45
N MET A 160 3.26 9.22 17.81
CA MET A 160 4.33 8.87 18.74
C MET A 160 5.65 9.05 18.01
N CYS A 161 6.12 10.29 17.93
CA CYS A 161 7.44 10.62 17.40
C CYS A 161 8.50 10.14 18.41
N GLN A 162 8.85 8.85 18.41
CA GLN A 162 10.07 8.40 19.07
C GLN A 162 11.25 8.85 18.22
N ARG A 163 11.78 10.01 18.58
CA ARG A 163 13.07 10.48 18.08
C ARG A 163 14.12 9.46 18.52
N ALA A 164 14.57 8.61 17.61
CA ALA A 164 15.75 7.78 17.86
C ALA A 164 16.93 8.70 18.18
N GLN A 165 17.55 8.48 19.35
CA GLN A 165 18.74 9.17 19.81
C GLN A 165 19.98 8.69 19.04
#